data_AF-A0A2N0WWD1-F1
#
_entry.id   AF-A0A2N0WWD1-F1
#
_cell.length_a   1.000
_cell.length_b   1.000
_cell.length_c   1.000
_cell.angle_alpha   90.00
_cell.angle_beta   90.00
_cell.angle_gamma   90.00
#
_symmetry.space_group_name_H-M   'P 1'
#
loop_
_entity.id
_entity.type
_entity.pdbx_description
1 polymer ?
#
loop_
_entity_poly.entity_id
_entity_poly.type
_entity_poly.pdbx_seq_one_letter_code
_entity_poly.pdbx_strand_id
1 'polypeptide(L)'
;MEFEFRKDFITGQATVQTEMDHEAFATWLEMEGQEESWVTSLLNQISDLQSRKITEYKLIGSEFSLLLTHSEAQVVNHRLLEPDTDEELADDLSFYNAEIEACCGLEDFENLLQSWLEFIA
;
A
#
# COMPACT_ATOMS: atom_id res chain seq x y z
N MET A 1 6.54 5.72 9.86
CA MET A 1 6.79 5.74 8.40
C MET A 1 6.90 7.19 7.95
N GLU A 2 8.01 7.60 7.34
CA GLU A 2 8.13 8.95 6.74
C GLU A 2 7.75 8.93 5.26
N PHE A 3 7.07 9.99 4.81
CA PHE A 3 6.57 10.12 3.45
C PHE A 3 6.50 11.60 3.03
N GLU A 4 6.66 11.85 1.73
CA GLU A 4 6.56 13.17 1.10
C GLU A 4 5.63 13.09 -0.12
N PHE A 5 4.63 13.98 -0.18
CA PHE A 5 3.74 14.08 -1.33
C PHE A 5 4.23 15.12 -2.33
N ARG A 6 4.11 14.79 -3.60
CA ARG A 6 4.42 15.68 -4.71
C ARG A 6 3.25 15.71 -5.67
N LYS A 7 3.00 16.87 -6.25
CA LYS A 7 1.99 17.03 -7.30
C LYS A 7 2.71 17.30 -8.59
N ASP A 8 2.54 16.42 -9.56
CA ASP A 8 3.11 16.64 -10.87
C ASP A 8 2.25 17.69 -11.59
N PHE A 9 2.79 18.90 -11.76
CA PHE A 9 2.07 20.02 -12.39
C PHE A 9 1.86 19.83 -13.91
N ILE A 10 2.49 18.82 -14.51
CA ILE A 10 2.44 18.55 -15.95
C ILE A 10 1.32 17.56 -16.27
N THR A 11 1.22 16.48 -15.50
CA THR A 11 0.20 15.44 -15.64
C THR A 11 -1.02 15.66 -14.74
N GLY A 12 -0.86 16.46 -13.69
CA GLY A 12 -1.90 16.72 -12.68
C GLY A 12 -2.01 15.63 -11.61
N GLN A 13 -1.19 14.58 -11.68
CA GLN A 13 -1.25 13.42 -10.80
C GLN A 13 -0.51 13.69 -9.49
N ALA A 14 -1.06 13.16 -8.39
CA ALA A 14 -0.37 13.12 -7.12
C ALA A 14 0.59 11.93 -7.08
N THR A 15 1.78 12.15 -6.55
CA THR A 15 2.82 11.15 -6.32
C THR A 15 3.26 11.17 -4.86
N VAL A 16 3.72 10.04 -4.36
CA VAL A 16 4.15 9.86 -2.98
C VAL A 16 5.54 9.23 -2.96
N GLN A 17 6.45 9.83 -2.21
CA GLN A 17 7.78 9.29 -1.95
C GLN A 17 7.84 8.81 -0.51
N THR A 18 8.18 7.56 -0.31
CA THR A 18 8.39 6.96 1.01
C THR A 18 9.87 6.69 1.24
N GLU A 19 10.28 6.51 2.48
CA GLU A 19 11.62 6.00 2.77
C GLU A 19 11.82 4.57 2.23
N MET A 20 13.08 4.13 2.16
CA MET A 20 13.45 2.76 1.77
C MET A 20 12.60 1.74 2.55
N ASP A 21 12.26 0.63 1.90
CA ASP A 21 11.41 -0.47 2.42
C ASP A 21 9.88 -0.24 2.36
N HIS A 22 9.41 0.93 1.92
CA HIS A 22 7.96 1.23 1.84
C HIS A 22 7.46 1.64 0.44
N GLU A 23 8.29 1.47 -0.60
CA GLU A 23 8.04 1.96 -1.96
C GLU A 23 6.81 1.31 -2.62
N ALA A 24 6.44 0.09 -2.21
CA ALA A 24 5.23 -0.57 -2.67
C ALA A 24 3.95 0.18 -2.23
N PHE A 25 3.94 0.80 -1.04
CA PHE A 25 2.80 1.64 -0.63
C PHE A 25 2.68 2.88 -1.50
N ALA A 26 3.80 3.51 -1.81
CA ALA A 26 3.82 4.68 -2.69
C ALA A 26 3.23 4.32 -4.06
N THR A 27 3.79 3.30 -4.69
CA THR A 27 3.37 2.84 -6.01
C THR A 27 1.89 2.46 -6.05
N TRP A 28 1.42 1.71 -5.04
CA TRP A 28 0.02 1.30 -4.96
C TRP A 28 -0.94 2.49 -4.77
N LEU A 29 -0.57 3.45 -3.91
CA LEU A 29 -1.36 4.65 -3.65
C LEU A 29 -1.40 5.57 -4.88
N GLU A 30 -0.31 5.66 -5.63
CA GLU A 30 -0.27 6.39 -6.91
C GLU A 30 -1.20 5.78 -7.96
N MET A 31 -1.33 4.45 -7.98
CA MET A 31 -2.17 3.75 -8.96
C MET A 31 -3.67 3.78 -8.59
N GLU A 32 -4.02 3.41 -7.36
CA GLU A 32 -5.43 3.23 -6.96
C GLU A 32 -5.96 4.38 -6.09
N GLY A 33 -5.07 5.13 -5.44
CA GLY A 33 -5.42 6.19 -4.49
C GLY A 33 -5.71 7.54 -5.12
N GLN A 34 -5.81 7.69 -6.44
CA GLN A 34 -6.09 8.99 -7.07
C GLN A 34 -7.53 9.48 -6.83
N GLU A 35 -8.43 8.61 -6.38
CA GLU A 35 -9.82 8.99 -6.07
C GLU A 35 -10.05 9.18 -4.57
N GLU A 36 -10.49 10.37 -4.15
CA GLU A 36 -10.84 10.69 -2.76
C GLU A 36 -11.84 9.70 -2.15
N SER A 37 -12.83 9.29 -2.95
CA SER A 37 -13.86 8.32 -2.52
C SER A 37 -13.27 6.95 -2.21
N TRP A 38 -12.24 6.54 -2.95
CA TRP A 38 -11.55 5.28 -2.74
C TRP A 38 -10.74 5.32 -1.44
N VAL A 39 -9.97 6.40 -1.24
CA VAL A 39 -9.15 6.60 -0.02
C VAL A 39 -10.05 6.70 1.22
N THR A 40 -11.14 7.45 1.13
CA THR A 40 -12.13 7.58 2.21
C THR A 40 -12.77 6.22 2.55
N SER A 41 -13.08 5.41 1.54
CA SER A 41 -13.64 4.06 1.77
C SER A 41 -12.66 3.19 2.55
N LEU A 42 -11.36 3.29 2.23
CA LEU A 42 -10.32 2.54 2.91
C LEU A 42 -10.11 2.97 4.36
N LEU A 43 -10.11 4.28 4.63
CA LEU A 43 -10.07 4.82 5.99
C LEU A 43 -11.24 4.33 6.85
N ASN A 44 -12.44 4.19 6.26
CA ASN A 44 -13.58 3.59 6.97
C ASN A 44 -13.32 2.12 7.34
N GLN A 45 -12.68 1.33 6.47
CA GLN A 45 -12.33 -0.06 6.80
C GLN A 45 -11.32 -0.14 7.94
N ILE A 46 -10.34 0.77 7.97
CA ILE A 46 -9.39 0.89 9.08
C ILE A 46 -10.13 1.22 10.38
N SER A 47 -11.09 2.14 10.34
CA SER A 47 -11.93 2.46 11.50
C SER A 47 -12.78 1.28 11.98
N ASP A 48 -13.31 0.46 11.05
CA ASP A 48 -14.05 -0.77 11.39
C ASP A 48 -13.13 -1.85 12.00
N LEU A 49 -11.87 -1.97 11.53
CA LEU A 49 -10.81 -2.80 12.15
C LEU A 49 -10.51 -2.31 13.57
N GLN A 50 -10.20 -1.02 13.75
CA GLN A 50 -9.91 -0.44 15.07
C GLN A 50 -11.10 -0.63 16.05
N SER A 51 -12.33 -0.51 15.55
CA SER A 51 -13.57 -0.74 16.31
C SER A 51 -13.87 -2.21 16.60
N ARG A 52 -13.02 -3.15 16.15
CA ARG A 52 -13.24 -4.61 16.28
C ARG A 52 -14.53 -5.12 15.67
N LYS A 53 -15.03 -4.45 14.64
CA LYS A 53 -16.16 -4.97 13.84
C LYS A 53 -15.70 -6.02 12.85
N ILE A 54 -14.48 -5.89 12.36
CA ILE A 54 -13.81 -6.85 11.48
C ILE A 54 -12.42 -7.16 12.04
N THR A 55 -11.93 -8.37 11.77
CA THR A 55 -10.64 -8.88 12.30
C THR A 55 -9.50 -8.64 11.31
N GLU A 56 -9.82 -8.71 10.02
CA GLU A 56 -8.92 -8.50 8.90
C GLU A 56 -9.71 -7.90 7.73
N TYR A 57 -9.05 -7.13 6.89
CA TYR A 57 -9.59 -6.61 5.65
C TYR A 57 -8.59 -6.86 4.53
N LYS A 58 -9.07 -7.44 3.42
CA LYS A 58 -8.24 -7.68 2.24
C LYS A 58 -8.84 -6.95 1.05
N LEU A 59 -8.05 -6.09 0.42
CA LEU A 59 -8.36 -5.47 -0.86
C LEU A 59 -7.49 -6.09 -1.94
N ILE A 60 -8.11 -6.58 -3.01
CA ILE A 60 -7.40 -7.10 -4.18
C ILE A 60 -7.57 -6.06 -5.29
N GLY A 61 -6.51 -5.30 -5.55
CA GLY A 61 -6.44 -4.33 -6.63
C GLY A 61 -6.06 -5.00 -7.96
N SER A 62 -5.67 -4.20 -8.95
CA SER A 62 -5.20 -4.73 -10.25
C SER A 62 -3.84 -5.42 -10.14
N GLU A 63 -2.85 -4.73 -9.59
CA GLU A 63 -1.46 -5.23 -9.49
C GLU A 63 -1.01 -5.49 -8.06
N PHE A 64 -1.71 -4.94 -7.07
CA PHE A 64 -1.38 -5.09 -5.66
C PHE A 64 -2.56 -5.61 -4.86
N SER A 65 -2.26 -6.38 -3.83
CA SER A 65 -3.18 -6.80 -2.79
C SER A 65 -2.80 -6.12 -1.48
N LEU A 66 -3.74 -5.43 -0.85
CA LEU A 66 -3.61 -4.89 0.49
C LEU A 66 -4.23 -5.85 1.50
N LEU A 67 -3.51 -6.14 2.57
CA LEU A 67 -3.98 -6.85 3.75
C LEU A 67 -3.86 -5.93 4.96
N LEU A 68 -4.97 -5.69 5.62
CA LEU A 68 -5.04 -4.90 6.85
C LEU A 68 -5.46 -5.81 8.00
N THR A 69 -4.71 -5.71 9.09
CA THR A 69 -5.01 -6.36 10.35
C THR A 69 -5.20 -5.31 11.44
N HIS A 70 -5.48 -5.72 12.66
CA HIS A 70 -5.60 -4.79 13.79
C HIS A 70 -4.32 -4.02 14.14
N SER A 71 -3.15 -4.52 13.73
CA SER A 71 -1.85 -3.96 14.14
C SER A 71 -1.00 -3.52 12.96
N GLU A 72 -1.15 -4.17 11.82
CA GLU A 72 -0.26 -4.03 10.67
C GLU A 72 -1.07 -3.92 9.37
N ALA A 73 -0.52 -3.14 8.44
CA ALA A 73 -0.94 -3.03 7.06
C ALA A 73 0.18 -3.56 6.17
N GLN A 74 -0.16 -4.45 5.23
CA GLN A 74 0.78 -5.02 4.28
C GLN A 74 0.23 -4.86 2.87
N VAL A 75 1.07 -4.43 1.94
CA VAL A 75 0.76 -4.41 0.51
C VAL A 75 1.71 -5.34 -0.22
N VAL A 76 1.18 -6.17 -1.10
CA VAL A 76 1.94 -7.17 -1.86
C VAL A 76 1.54 -7.11 -3.32
N ASN A 77 2.51 -6.92 -4.21
CA ASN A 77 2.30 -6.96 -5.65
C ASN A 77 2.09 -8.42 -6.11
N HIS A 78 1.15 -8.61 -7.04
CA HIS A 78 0.83 -9.92 -7.60
C HIS A 78 2.01 -10.57 -8.35
N ARG A 79 3.02 -9.81 -8.77
CA ARG A 79 4.25 -10.39 -9.37
C ARG A 79 5.00 -11.32 -8.44
N LEU A 80 4.87 -11.17 -7.11
CA LEU A 80 5.45 -12.10 -6.14
C LEU A 80 4.76 -13.48 -6.15
N LEU A 81 3.53 -13.55 -6.68
CA LEU A 81 2.71 -14.76 -6.77
C LEU A 81 2.84 -15.47 -8.12
N GLU A 82 3.63 -14.95 -9.06
CA GLU A 82 4.03 -15.71 -10.25
C GLU A 82 5.10 -16.71 -9.80
N PRO A 83 4.80 -18.01 -9.62
CA PRO A 83 5.85 -18.99 -9.44
C PRO A 83 6.65 -18.99 -10.72
N ASP A 84 7.88 -18.51 -10.65
CA ASP A 84 8.86 -18.67 -11.71
C ASP A 84 8.84 -20.16 -12.08
N THR A 85 8.33 -20.45 -13.26
CA THR A 85 8.20 -21.82 -13.76
C THR A 85 9.55 -22.24 -14.33
N ASP A 86 10.60 -22.13 -13.52
CA ASP A 86 11.93 -22.65 -13.78
C ASP A 86 12.45 -23.22 -12.45
N GLU A 87 12.05 -24.47 -12.19
CA GLU A 87 12.74 -25.35 -11.28
C GLU A 87 14.21 -25.42 -11.71
N GLU A 88 15.09 -24.76 -10.95
CA GLU A 88 16.53 -25.05 -10.73
C GLU A 88 17.33 -23.74 -10.64
N LEU A 89 17.45 -23.20 -9.43
CA LEU A 89 18.52 -22.29 -8.91
C LEU A 89 17.96 -21.08 -8.17
N ALA A 90 17.80 -21.19 -6.85
CA ALA A 90 18.21 -20.15 -5.89
C ALA A 90 17.72 -20.51 -4.48
N ASP A 91 18.52 -21.31 -3.77
CA ASP A 91 18.65 -21.18 -2.33
C ASP A 91 19.23 -19.76 -2.08
N ASP A 92 18.56 -18.92 -1.29
CA ASP A 92 19.01 -17.59 -0.81
C ASP A 92 18.72 -16.31 -1.65
N LEU A 93 17.59 -16.22 -2.36
CA LEU A 93 17.06 -14.93 -2.84
C LEU A 93 15.54 -14.86 -2.65
N SER A 94 15.08 -14.79 -1.41
CA SER A 94 13.76 -14.20 -1.14
C SER A 94 13.85 -12.73 -1.58
N PHE A 95 13.37 -12.44 -2.79
CA PHE A 95 13.30 -11.08 -3.33
C PHE A 95 12.31 -10.23 -2.50
N TYR A 96 12.70 -9.89 -1.27
CA TYR A 96 12.14 -8.75 -0.53
C TYR A 96 12.64 -7.50 -1.25
N ASN A 97 11.98 -7.19 -2.36
CA ASN A 97 12.16 -5.92 -3.02
C ASN A 97 11.09 -4.99 -2.45
N ALA A 98 11.51 -3.88 -1.84
CA ALA A 98 10.63 -2.86 -1.27
C ALA A 98 9.61 -2.29 -2.28
N GLU A 99 9.87 -2.49 -3.57
CA GLU A 99 8.98 -2.15 -4.69
C GLU A 99 7.84 -3.16 -4.91
N ILE A 100 7.94 -4.36 -4.33
CA ILE A 100 7.03 -5.50 -4.57
C ILE A 100 6.23 -5.84 -3.30
N GLU A 101 6.81 -5.69 -2.10
CA GLU A 101 6.05 -5.73 -0.86
C GLU A 101 6.47 -4.62 0.09
N ALA A 102 5.53 -4.16 0.91
CA ALA A 102 5.81 -3.29 2.05
C ALA A 102 4.85 -3.61 3.20
N CYS A 103 5.33 -3.44 4.42
CA CYS A 103 4.54 -3.60 5.64
C CYS A 103 4.81 -2.43 6.57
N CYS A 104 3.77 -1.92 7.22
CA CYS A 104 3.90 -0.91 8.27
C CYS A 104 2.82 -1.09 9.34
N GLY A 105 2.96 -0.35 10.45
CA GLY A 105 1.92 -0.32 11.48
C GLY A 105 0.59 0.22 10.92
N LEU A 106 -0.53 -0.30 11.40
CA LEU A 106 -1.86 0.16 10.97
C LEU A 106 -2.03 1.68 11.23
N GLU A 107 -1.51 2.17 12.35
CA GLU A 107 -1.55 3.59 12.70
C GLU A 107 -0.72 4.44 11.72
N ASP A 108 0.48 3.98 11.33
CA ASP A 108 1.30 4.66 10.32
C ASP A 108 0.58 4.70 8.96
N PHE A 109 -0.02 3.58 8.56
CA PHE A 109 -0.78 3.47 7.32
C PHE A 109 -2.02 4.39 7.30
N GLU A 110 -2.74 4.46 8.43
CA GLU A 110 -3.88 5.36 8.58
C GLU A 110 -3.45 6.83 8.44
N ASN A 111 -2.32 7.21 9.05
CA ASN A 111 -1.77 8.56 8.92
C ASN A 111 -1.39 8.87 7.46
N LEU A 112 -0.74 7.93 6.77
CA LEU A 112 -0.41 8.06 5.35
C LEU A 112 -1.66 8.35 4.50
N LEU A 113 -2.72 7.56 4.67
CA LEU A 113 -3.97 7.72 3.91
C LEU A 113 -4.71 9.02 4.23
N GLN A 114 -4.74 9.43 5.49
CA GLN A 114 -5.34 10.71 5.88
C GLN A 114 -4.61 11.88 5.24
N SER A 115 -3.27 11.91 5.34
CA SER A 115 -2.49 12.99 4.74
C SER A 115 -2.53 12.95 3.22
N TRP A 116 -2.66 11.78 2.61
CA TRP A 116 -2.89 11.65 1.18
C TRP A 116 -4.26 12.19 0.76
N LEU A 117 -5.34 11.85 1.48
CA LEU A 117 -6.68 12.38 1.22
C LEU A 117 -6.68 13.91 1.28
N GLU A 118 -6.05 14.49 2.31
CA GLU A 118 -5.90 15.95 2.43
C GLU A 118 -5.08 16.57 1.30
N PHE A 119 -4.18 15.81 0.67
CA PHE A 119 -3.35 16.28 -0.43
C PHE A 119 -4.07 16.25 -1.79
N ILE A 120 -4.96 15.27 -2.00
CA ILE A 120 -5.69 15.11 -3.27
C ILE A 120 -7.05 15.83 -3.31
N ALA A 121 -7.65 16.13 -2.15
CA ALA A 121 -8.89 16.90 -2.00
C ALA A 121 -8.75 18.38 -2.41
#